data_AF-A0A645EMV5-F1
#
_entry.id   AF-A0A645EMV5-F1
#
_cell.length_a   1.000
_cell.length_b   1.000
_cell.length_c   1.000
_cell.angle_alpha   90.00
_cell.angle_beta   90.00
_cell.angle_gamma   90.00
#
_symmetry.space_group_name_H-M   'P 1'
#
loop_
_entity.id
_entity.type
_entity.pdbx_description
1 polymer ?
#
loop_
_entity_poly.entity_id
_entity_poly.type
_entity_poly.pdbx_seq_one_letter_code
_entity_poly.pdbx_strand_id
1 'polypeptide(L)'
;MNYGKVISDRRGEGPKVFKWMNKYFMIVDNWNGLGVYSSDDMENWVRQPQNILQGGGNGPDDGTQGQHADVVVSNDRAYIFYFTHPGRVGAAAKTDTPDTRRTTIHVAELKYIKGEIVCNRDLPVYINLK
;
A
#
# COMPACT_ATOMS: atom_id res chain seq x y z
N MET A 1 4.94 -26.85 12.37
CA MET A 1 5.38 -26.21 11.11
C MET A 1 4.53 -24.97 10.89
N ASN A 2 5.15 -23.80 10.70
CA ASN A 2 4.43 -22.59 10.33
C ASN A 2 4.15 -22.62 8.83
N TYR A 3 3.07 -23.29 8.44
CA TYR A 3 2.58 -23.20 7.07
C TYR A 3 2.04 -21.78 6.85
N GLY A 4 2.60 -21.04 5.88
CA GLY A 4 2.10 -19.72 5.48
C GLY A 4 2.90 -18.49 5.92
N LYS A 5 3.98 -18.64 6.70
CA LYS A 5 4.85 -17.50 7.06
C LYS A 5 6.02 -17.39 6.07
N VAL A 6 5.92 -16.47 5.10
CA VAL A 6 6.97 -16.22 4.08
C VAL A 6 7.83 -14.99 4.36
N ILE A 7 7.37 -14.08 5.21
CA ILE A 7 8.13 -12.95 5.74
C ILE A 7 8.01 -12.90 7.26
N SER A 8 9.05 -12.39 7.94
CA SER A 8 9.12 -12.40 9.41
C SER A 8 9.80 -11.18 10.03
N ASP A 9 10.28 -10.25 9.20
CA ASP A 9 11.05 -9.09 9.61
C ASP A 9 10.19 -8.03 10.32
N ARG A 10 8.88 -7.96 10.01
CA ARG A 10 7.93 -7.01 10.62
C ARG A 10 6.55 -7.64 10.82
N ARG A 11 5.80 -7.05 11.76
CA ARG A 11 4.36 -7.31 11.91
C ARG A 11 3.59 -6.54 10.83
N GLY A 12 2.45 -7.08 10.43
CA GLY A 12 1.56 -6.41 9.49
C GLY A 12 0.32 -7.22 9.20
N GLU A 13 -0.50 -6.70 8.30
CA GLU A 13 -1.75 -7.31 7.83
C GLU A 13 -2.00 -7.00 6.35
N GLY A 14 -3.08 -7.57 5.80
CA GLY A 14 -3.54 -7.31 4.44
C GLY A 14 -2.48 -7.52 3.35
N PRO A 15 -1.78 -8.68 3.29
CA PRO A 15 -0.82 -8.91 2.23
C PRO A 15 -1.52 -9.00 0.87
N LYS A 16 -1.08 -8.19 -0.09
CA LYS A 16 -1.47 -8.29 -1.50
C LYS A 16 -0.27 -8.69 -2.35
N VAL A 17 -0.33 -9.87 -2.96
CA VAL A 17 0.66 -10.37 -3.91
C VAL A 17 0.20 -10.13 -5.35
N PHE A 18 1.09 -9.66 -6.22
CA PHE A 18 0.82 -9.45 -7.65
C PHE A 18 2.10 -9.58 -8.48
N LYS A 19 1.95 -9.84 -9.79
CA LYS A 19 3.06 -9.89 -10.74
C LYS A 19 3.09 -8.62 -11.58
N TRP A 20 4.24 -7.97 -11.68
CA TRP A 20 4.44 -6.77 -12.50
C TRP A 20 5.93 -6.63 -12.84
N MET A 21 6.29 -5.99 -13.97
CA MET A 21 7.70 -5.76 -14.34
C MET A 21 8.59 -7.02 -14.29
N ASN A 22 8.02 -8.17 -14.68
CA ASN A 22 8.65 -9.49 -14.62
C ASN A 22 9.14 -9.95 -13.22
N LYS A 23 8.56 -9.40 -12.14
CA LYS A 23 8.79 -9.80 -10.75
C LYS A 23 7.47 -10.02 -10.02
N TYR A 24 7.54 -10.72 -8.89
CA TYR A 24 6.46 -10.75 -7.91
C TYR A 24 6.68 -9.65 -6.89
N PHE A 25 5.58 -8.98 -6.53
CA PHE A 25 5.56 -7.98 -5.48
C PHE A 25 4.55 -8.37 -4.42
N MET A 26 4.83 -7.99 -3.19
CA MET A 26 3.91 -8.11 -2.07
C MET A 26 3.85 -6.77 -1.33
N ILE A 27 2.64 -6.27 -1.15
CA ILE A 27 2.34 -5.08 -0.35
C ILE A 27 1.74 -5.53 0.97
N VAL A 28 2.23 -4.98 2.08
CA VAL A 28 1.79 -5.35 3.43
C VAL A 28 1.54 -4.09 4.25
N ASP A 29 0.39 -3.99 4.91
CA ASP A 29 0.15 -2.90 5.86
C ASP A 29 0.99 -3.13 7.12
N ASN A 30 1.96 -2.26 7.40
CA ASN A 30 2.79 -2.32 8.59
C ASN A 30 2.35 -1.33 9.68
N TRP A 31 1.14 -0.76 9.57
CA TRP A 31 0.61 0.32 10.40
C TRP A 31 1.52 1.57 10.47
N ASN A 32 2.38 1.73 9.46
CA ASN A 32 3.31 2.82 9.27
C ASN A 32 3.53 3.01 7.76
N GLY A 33 2.42 3.16 7.03
CA GLY A 33 2.34 2.94 5.59
C GLY A 33 2.49 1.47 5.18
N LEU A 34 2.67 1.27 3.87
CA LEU A 34 2.68 -0.04 3.26
C LEU A 34 4.10 -0.49 2.91
N GLY A 35 4.51 -1.61 3.49
CA GLY A 35 5.75 -2.29 3.15
C GLY A 35 5.68 -2.89 1.75
N VAL A 36 6.78 -2.77 1.01
CA VAL A 36 6.94 -3.36 -0.33
C VAL A 36 8.00 -4.45 -0.25
N TYR A 37 7.66 -5.62 -0.78
CA TYR A 37 8.58 -6.73 -0.96
C TYR A 37 8.58 -7.16 -2.41
N SER A 38 9.71 -7.63 -2.91
CA SER A 38 9.83 -8.23 -4.24
C SER A 38 10.43 -9.63 -4.15
N SER A 39 10.04 -10.49 -5.08
CA SER A 39 10.53 -11.86 -5.18
C SER A 39 10.60 -12.28 -6.64
N ASP A 40 11.54 -13.17 -6.96
CA ASP A 40 11.65 -13.81 -8.28
C ASP A 40 10.99 -15.20 -8.29
N ASP A 41 10.75 -15.82 -7.12
CA ASP A 41 10.31 -17.22 -6.96
C ASP A 41 9.06 -17.40 -6.06
N MET A 42 8.55 -16.32 -5.44
CA MET A 42 7.48 -16.30 -4.42
C MET A 42 7.82 -16.99 -3.10
N GLU A 43 9.05 -17.47 -2.92
CA GLU A 43 9.54 -18.11 -1.70
C GLU A 43 10.46 -17.16 -0.93
N ASN A 44 11.38 -16.50 -1.64
CA ASN A 44 12.37 -15.58 -1.11
C ASN A 44 11.95 -14.14 -1.39
N TRP A 45 11.65 -13.40 -0.33
CA TRP A 45 11.15 -12.03 -0.41
C TRP A 45 12.19 -11.03 0.09
N VAL A 46 12.52 -10.05 -0.74
CA VAL A 46 13.42 -8.94 -0.41
C VAL A 46 12.59 -7.71 -0.12
N ARG A 47 12.79 -7.12 1.06
CA ARG A 47 12.10 -5.90 1.49
C ARG A 47 12.74 -4.66 0.85
N GLN A 48 11.91 -3.78 0.29
CA GLN A 48 12.32 -2.43 -0.09
C GLN A 48 12.62 -1.60 1.18
N PRO A 49 13.65 -0.74 1.19
CA PRO A 49 14.01 0.02 2.38
C PRO A 49 12.85 0.86 2.94
N GLN A 50 12.15 1.58 2.05
CA GLN A 50 11.09 2.52 2.41
C GLN A 50 9.68 1.96 2.17
N ASN A 51 8.78 2.31 3.08
CA ASN A 51 7.35 2.09 2.90
C ASN A 51 6.77 3.14 1.94
N ILE A 52 5.78 2.76 1.14
CA ILE A 52 4.95 3.71 0.40
C ILE A 52 3.77 4.14 1.27
N LEU A 53 3.18 5.31 0.98
CA LEU A 53 1.97 5.81 1.67
C LEU A 53 2.09 5.96 3.20
N GLN A 54 3.31 6.15 3.73
CA GLN A 54 3.56 6.30 5.18
C GLN A 54 3.02 7.63 5.75
N GLY A 55 3.06 8.71 4.98
CA GLY A 55 2.53 10.02 5.38
C GLY A 55 1.11 10.28 4.89
N GLY A 56 0.61 11.48 5.18
CA GLY A 56 -0.57 12.06 4.53
C GLY A 56 -0.27 12.57 3.11
N GLY A 57 -1.32 12.86 2.35
CA GLY A 57 -1.30 13.48 1.03
C GLY A 57 -2.17 14.73 1.08
N ASN A 58 -2.34 15.38 -0.08
CA ASN A 58 -2.98 16.69 -0.17
C ASN A 58 -4.45 16.63 -0.62
N GLY A 59 -4.92 15.44 -1.03
CA GLY A 59 -6.30 15.24 -1.46
C GLY A 59 -7.33 15.30 -0.32
N PRO A 60 -8.61 15.58 -0.62
CA PRO A 60 -9.70 15.48 0.35
C PRO A 60 -9.71 14.10 1.02
N ASP A 61 -9.81 14.06 2.34
CA ASP A 61 -9.78 12.85 3.17
C ASP A 61 -8.51 11.97 3.06
N ASP A 62 -7.47 12.42 2.36
CA ASP A 62 -6.20 11.70 2.19
C ASP A 62 -5.11 12.20 3.17
N GLY A 63 -5.49 12.86 4.26
CA GLY A 63 -4.53 13.49 5.20
C GLY A 63 -3.79 12.52 6.12
N THR A 64 -4.13 11.23 6.14
CA THR A 64 -3.50 10.21 7.00
C THR A 64 -2.71 9.19 6.18
N GLN A 65 -1.94 8.32 6.83
CA GLN A 65 -1.28 7.21 6.16
C GLN A 65 -2.27 6.31 5.41
N GLY A 66 -1.81 5.75 4.29
CA GLY A 66 -2.55 4.73 3.56
C GLY A 66 -2.49 3.39 4.30
N GLN A 67 -3.60 2.68 4.31
CA GLN A 67 -3.79 1.39 4.98
C GLN A 67 -4.37 0.37 4.02
N HIS A 68 -4.09 -0.91 4.30
CA HIS A 68 -4.58 -2.12 3.64
C HIS A 68 -4.99 -1.94 2.18
N ALA A 69 -4.08 -2.29 1.28
CA ALA A 69 -4.26 -2.01 -0.14
C ALA A 69 -4.58 -3.25 -0.98
N ASP A 70 -5.20 -2.98 -2.13
CA ASP A 70 -5.21 -3.88 -3.26
C ASP A 70 -4.44 -3.25 -4.44
N VAL A 71 -3.94 -4.08 -5.36
CA VAL A 71 -3.22 -3.64 -6.55
C VAL A 71 -3.79 -4.33 -7.78
N VAL A 72 -4.10 -3.52 -8.79
CA VAL A 72 -4.54 -3.97 -10.11
C VAL A 72 -3.46 -3.62 -11.14
N VAL A 73 -3.01 -4.64 -11.88
CA VAL A 73 -2.11 -4.46 -13.02
C VAL A 73 -2.94 -4.50 -14.30
N SER A 74 -2.87 -3.46 -15.13
CA SER A 74 -3.60 -3.37 -16.39
C SER A 74 -2.76 -2.66 -17.46
N ASN A 75 -2.56 -3.31 -18.61
CA ASN A 75 -1.72 -2.83 -19.72
C ASN A 75 -0.35 -2.33 -19.23
N ASP A 76 0.39 -3.17 -18.51
CA ASP A 76 1.73 -2.88 -17.95
C ASP A 76 1.81 -1.73 -16.93
N ARG A 77 0.67 -1.15 -16.52
CA ARG A 77 0.58 -0.16 -15.44
C ARG A 77 0.02 -0.82 -14.19
N ALA A 78 0.46 -0.38 -13.02
CA ALA A 78 -0.05 -0.86 -11.75
C ALA A 78 -0.73 0.29 -11.00
N TYR A 79 -1.92 0.02 -10.47
CA TYR A 79 -2.71 0.96 -9.69
C TYR A 79 -2.95 0.39 -8.31
N ILE A 80 -2.66 1.19 -7.30
CA ILE A 80 -2.89 0.82 -5.90
C ILE A 80 -4.18 1.48 -5.42
N PHE A 81 -5.08 0.67 -4.88
CA PHE A 81 -6.27 1.10 -4.17
C PHE A 81 -6.01 0.91 -2.69
N TYR A 82 -6.16 1.96 -1.90
CA TYR A 82 -5.89 1.93 -0.46
C TYR A 82 -6.92 2.77 0.26
N PHE A 83 -7.00 2.65 1.57
CA PHE A 83 -7.88 3.53 2.35
C PHE A 83 -7.14 4.39 3.35
N THR A 84 -7.78 5.50 3.71
CA THR A 84 -7.41 6.36 4.83
C THR A 84 -8.54 6.41 5.86
N HIS A 85 -8.20 6.80 7.08
CA HIS A 85 -9.17 7.16 8.10
C HIS A 85 -9.05 8.66 8.39
N PRO A 86 -9.75 9.53 7.64
CA PRO A 86 -9.55 10.98 7.71
C PRO A 86 -9.79 11.59 9.10
N GLY A 87 -10.67 10.98 9.91
CA GLY A 87 -10.91 11.41 11.29
C GLY A 87 -9.82 11.02 12.28
N ARG A 88 -8.86 10.14 11.91
CA ARG A 88 -7.77 9.72 12.81
C ARG A 88 -6.62 10.74 12.84
N VAL A 89 -6.89 11.92 13.36
CA VAL A 89 -5.93 13.02 13.48
C VAL A 89 -5.67 13.40 14.94
N GLY A 90 -4.42 13.78 15.23
CA GLY A 90 -4.01 14.26 16.56
C GLY A 90 -4.40 13.32 17.71
N ALA A 91 -4.91 13.89 18.80
CA ALA A 91 -5.34 13.14 19.98
C ALA A 91 -6.56 12.23 19.72
N ALA A 92 -7.41 12.58 18.74
CA ALA A 92 -8.58 11.80 18.39
C ALA A 92 -8.25 10.49 17.68
N ALA A 93 -7.03 10.31 17.14
CA ALA A 93 -6.65 9.13 16.38
C ALA A 93 -6.82 7.78 17.12
N LYS A 94 -6.92 7.80 18.46
CA LYS A 94 -7.08 6.61 19.31
C LYS A 94 -8.51 6.39 19.81
N THR A 95 -9.45 7.27 19.50
CA THR A 95 -10.85 7.11 19.92
C THR A 95 -11.60 6.23 18.94
N ASP A 96 -12.63 5.52 19.42
CA ASP A 96 -13.54 4.74 18.57
C ASP A 96 -14.85 5.51 18.41
N THR A 97 -14.94 6.30 17.35
CA THR A 97 -16.08 7.17 17.03
C THR A 97 -16.46 6.98 15.57
N PRO A 98 -17.69 7.35 15.16
CA PRO A 98 -18.06 7.31 13.75
C PRO A 98 -17.07 8.04 12.82
N ASP A 99 -16.48 9.16 13.26
CA ASP A 99 -15.52 9.93 12.48
C ASP A 99 -14.16 9.23 12.33
N THR A 100 -13.63 8.63 13.42
CA THR A 100 -12.36 7.88 13.40
C THR A 100 -12.47 6.51 12.75
N ARG A 101 -13.69 6.03 12.52
CA ARG A 101 -14.02 4.84 11.73
C ARG A 101 -14.35 5.14 10.27
N ARG A 102 -14.62 6.42 9.92
CA ARG A 102 -14.86 6.82 8.53
C ARG A 102 -13.67 6.37 7.68
N THR A 103 -13.97 5.79 6.52
CA THR A 103 -12.97 5.25 5.60
C THR A 103 -13.19 5.86 4.23
N THR A 104 -12.12 6.35 3.63
CA THR A 104 -12.13 6.84 2.24
C THR A 104 -11.17 5.99 1.43
N ILE A 105 -11.65 5.48 0.29
CA ILE A 105 -10.83 4.71 -0.64
C ILE A 105 -10.25 5.67 -1.68
N HIS A 106 -8.95 5.53 -1.91
CA HIS A 106 -8.17 6.32 -2.85
C HIS A 106 -7.55 5.41 -3.90
N VAL A 107 -7.14 6.00 -5.02
CA VAL A 107 -6.37 5.32 -6.07
C VAL A 107 -5.14 6.13 -6.40
N ALA A 108 -4.00 5.47 -6.58
CA ALA A 108 -2.76 6.05 -7.07
C ALA A 108 -2.14 5.13 -8.14
N GLU A 109 -1.40 5.71 -9.08
CA GLU A 109 -0.58 4.90 -9.99
C GLU A 109 0.78 4.60 -9.35
N LEU A 110 1.16 3.32 -9.33
CA LEU A 110 2.49 2.90 -8.93
C LEU A 110 3.48 3.11 -10.09
N LYS A 111 4.71 3.50 -9.76
CA LYS A 111 5.82 3.52 -10.72
C LYS A 111 6.92 2.58 -10.24
N TYR A 112 7.59 1.95 -11.19
CA TYR A 112 8.76 1.11 -10.92
C TYR A 112 10.02 1.82 -11.40
N ILE A 113 10.84 2.30 -10.48
CA ILE A 113 11.98 3.16 -10.77
C ILE A 113 13.21 2.59 -10.08
N LYS A 114 14.26 2.28 -10.86
CA LYS A 114 15.56 1.78 -10.34
C LYS A 114 15.44 0.59 -9.37
N GLY A 115 14.49 -0.30 -9.62
CA GLY A 115 14.29 -1.50 -8.80
C GLY A 115 13.27 -1.34 -7.67
N GLU A 116 12.71 -0.14 -7.48
CA GLU A 116 11.80 0.18 -6.38
C GLU A 116 10.40 0.56 -6.87
N ILE A 117 9.37 0.15 -6.13
CA ILE A 117 8.01 0.68 -6.29
C ILE A 117 7.92 1.99 -5.53
N VAL A 118 7.53 3.03 -6.26
CA VAL A 118 7.21 4.35 -5.71
C VAL A 118 5.75 4.68 -5.95
N CYS A 119 5.15 5.42 -5.02
CA CYS A 119 3.77 5.87 -5.09
C CYS A 119 3.72 7.35 -4.77
N ASN A 120 3.39 8.17 -5.77
CA ASN A 120 3.06 9.58 -5.56
C ASN A 120 1.56 9.75 -5.75
N ARG A 121 0.85 9.78 -4.62
CA ARG A 121 -0.62 9.82 -4.59
C ARG A 121 -1.23 11.18 -4.89
N ASP A 122 -0.42 12.23 -4.89
CA ASP A 122 -0.87 13.59 -5.22
C ASP A 122 -0.87 13.87 -6.73
N LEU A 123 -0.42 12.91 -7.55
CA LEU A 123 -0.51 13.02 -9.00
C LEU A 123 -1.90 12.59 -9.50
N PRO A 124 -2.45 13.24 -10.54
CA PRO A 124 -3.66 12.79 -11.19
C PRO A 124 -3.56 11.33 -11.68
N VAL A 125 -4.62 10.55 -11.44
CA VAL A 125 -4.71 9.16 -11.90
C VAL A 125 -5.63 9.08 -13.11
N TYR A 126 -5.04 8.78 -14.27
CA TYR A 126 -5.78 8.42 -15.48
C TYR A 126 -5.81 6.90 -15.61
N ILE A 127 -6.94 6.31 -15.23
CA ILE A 127 -7.14 4.86 -15.17
C ILE A 127 -8.20 4.41 -16.18
N ASN A 128 -7.87 3.37 -16.94
CA ASN A 128 -8.79 2.66 -17.83
C ASN A 128 -8.50 1.17 -17.67
N LEU A 129 -9.25 0.51 -16.79
CA LEU A 129 -9.09 -0.90 -16.49
C LEU A 129 -9.65 -1.74 -17.65
N LYS A 130 -8.95 -2.83 -17.96
CA LYS A 130 -9.36 -3.83 -18.94
C LYS A 130 -9.42 -5.18 -18.27
#